data_AF-A0A835HG82-F1
#
_entry.id   AF-A0A835HG82-F1
#
_cell.length_a   1.000
_cell.length_b   1.000
_cell.length_c   1.000
_cell.angle_alpha   90.00
_cell.angle_beta   90.00
_cell.angle_gamma   90.00
#
_symmetry.space_group_name_H-M   'P 1'
#
loop_
_entity.id
_entity.type
_entity.pdbx_description
1 polymer ?
#
loop_
_entity_poly.entity_id
_entity_poly.type
_entity_poly.pdbx_seq_one_letter_code
_entity_poly.pdbx_strand_id
1 'polypeptide(L)'
;MITASVATKEKCVADITGSCGCCTFDAVDGKQARRTNSSSPLGELFDHGCDAIACALEALAFGSTAMCGKDTFWFWVISAIPFYGATWEHFFTNTLILPAVNGPTEGLMLIYVAHFFTAIVGAEWWSQNFGESMAFLRWLPFISDISMYKVVLLVMIVFAVIPTVTFNVYNVYNVVQARKGSMLMALAMLYPFVVLLGGVLVWDYLSPSDLMVNYPHLVVLGTGLAFGFLVGRMILAHLCDEPKGLKTGMCMSLLYLPFAIANALTARLNDRIPLVDESLVLLGYFVFTVGLYLQFATSVIHEITSALGIYCFRITRKEA
;
A
#
# COMPACT_ATOMS: atom_id res chain seq x y z
N MET A 1 28.81 -23.22 5.83
CA MET A 1 28.10 -23.55 7.10
C MET A 1 27.51 -22.23 7.61
N ILE A 2 26.36 -21.84 7.06
CA ILE A 2 25.70 -20.56 7.34
C ILE A 2 24.58 -20.87 8.31
N THR A 3 24.82 -20.68 9.60
CA THR A 3 23.78 -20.64 10.61
C THR A 3 23.18 -19.23 10.60
N ALA A 4 22.17 -19.03 9.77
CA ALA A 4 21.32 -17.84 9.83
C ALA A 4 20.53 -17.89 11.15
N SER A 5 21.04 -17.19 12.16
CA SER A 5 20.32 -16.90 13.40
C SER A 5 19.24 -15.85 13.12
N VAL A 6 18.14 -16.27 12.50
CA VAL A 6 16.90 -15.47 12.45
C VAL A 6 16.25 -15.56 13.83
N ALA A 7 16.72 -14.71 14.74
CA ALA A 7 16.06 -14.43 16.00
C ALA A 7 15.52 -13.00 15.93
N THR A 8 14.41 -12.82 15.22
CA THR A 8 13.60 -11.61 15.30
C THR A 8 13.04 -11.51 16.71
N LYS A 9 13.63 -10.62 17.53
CA LYS A 9 13.08 -10.22 18.82
C LYS A 9 11.91 -9.25 18.58
N GLU A 10 10.77 -9.78 18.16
CA GLU A 10 9.50 -9.06 18.30
C GLU A 10 9.15 -9.00 19.80
N LYS A 11 9.31 -7.83 20.41
CA LYS A 11 8.74 -7.57 21.73
C LYS A 11 7.28 -7.16 21.56
N CYS A 12 6.44 -8.05 22.06
CA CYS A 12 4.99 -7.96 22.24
C CYS A 12 4.51 -6.61 22.80
N VAL A 13 3.55 -5.98 22.12
CA VAL A 13 2.42 -5.32 22.75
C VAL A 13 1.19 -6.04 22.21
N ALA A 14 0.50 -6.74 23.11
CA ALA A 14 -0.78 -7.35 22.82
C ALA A 14 -1.84 -6.24 22.87
N ASP A 15 -2.79 -6.24 21.92
CA ASP A 15 -4.12 -5.79 22.27
C ASP A 15 -5.22 -6.63 21.60
N ILE A 16 -6.31 -6.72 22.35
CA ILE A 16 -7.41 -7.66 22.27
C ILE A 16 -8.55 -7.00 21.48
N THR A 17 -8.83 -7.46 20.26
CA THR A 17 -10.19 -7.35 19.67
C THR A 17 -10.33 -8.32 18.51
N GLY A 18 -10.90 -9.49 18.78
CA GLY A 18 -11.42 -10.36 17.73
C GLY A 18 -12.74 -9.79 17.21
N SER A 19 -12.75 -9.23 16.00
CA SER A 19 -14.00 -8.95 15.29
C SER A 19 -13.93 -8.94 13.77
N CYS A 20 -12.78 -9.25 13.15
CA CYS A 20 -12.73 -9.43 11.69
C CYS A 20 -11.87 -10.63 11.29
N GLY A 21 -12.45 -11.53 10.48
CA GLY A 21 -11.81 -12.79 10.08
C GLY A 21 -10.50 -12.57 9.32
N CYS A 22 -10.42 -11.59 8.43
CA CYS A 22 -9.24 -11.35 7.60
C CYS A 22 -8.02 -10.91 8.45
N CYS A 23 -8.14 -9.83 9.22
CA CYS A 23 -7.07 -9.36 10.13
C CYS A 23 -6.72 -10.39 11.21
N THR A 24 -7.69 -11.23 11.61
CA THR A 24 -7.42 -12.31 12.55
C THR A 24 -6.58 -13.40 11.90
N PHE A 25 -6.85 -13.77 10.65
CA PHE A 25 -6.05 -14.79 9.95
C PHE A 25 -4.64 -14.30 9.62
N ASP A 26 -4.52 -13.03 9.24
CA ASP A 26 -3.26 -12.32 9.06
C ASP A 26 -2.42 -12.37 10.35
N ALA A 27 -2.90 -11.81 11.46
CA ALA A 27 -2.16 -11.81 12.73
C ALA A 27 -1.93 -13.21 13.36
N VAL A 28 -2.65 -14.23 12.90
CA VAL A 28 -2.52 -15.62 13.38
C VAL A 28 -1.42 -16.37 12.64
N ASP A 29 -1.09 -16.01 11.39
CA ASP A 29 -0.16 -16.78 10.58
C ASP A 29 1.27 -16.76 11.16
N GLY A 30 1.75 -15.60 11.62
CA GLY A 30 3.07 -15.42 12.22
C GLY A 30 3.15 -16.03 13.61
N LYS A 31 2.07 -15.92 14.41
CA LYS A 31 1.97 -16.61 15.70
C LYS A 31 2.02 -18.13 15.51
N GLN A 32 1.29 -18.64 14.53
CA GLN A 32 1.27 -20.06 14.23
C GLN A 32 2.63 -20.52 13.68
N ALA A 33 3.26 -19.77 12.79
CA ALA A 33 4.57 -20.07 12.23
C ALA A 33 5.67 -20.15 13.31
N ARG A 34 5.63 -19.24 14.31
CA ARG A 34 6.53 -19.31 15.48
C ARG A 34 6.25 -20.53 16.33
N ARG A 35 4.98 -20.83 16.59
CA ARG A 35 4.57 -22.03 17.36
C ARG A 35 5.01 -23.32 16.69
N THR A 36 5.00 -23.39 15.36
CA THR A 36 5.41 -24.57 14.59
C THR A 36 6.88 -24.55 14.18
N ASN A 37 7.67 -23.54 14.59
CA ASN A 37 9.06 -23.33 14.16
C ASN A 37 9.23 -23.36 12.63
N SER A 38 8.25 -22.81 11.91
CA SER A 38 8.20 -22.75 10.45
C SER A 38 8.23 -21.34 9.87
N SER A 39 8.66 -20.35 10.67
CA SER A 39 8.93 -18.99 10.18
C SER A 39 9.97 -19.02 9.06
N SER A 40 9.71 -18.31 7.96
CA SER A 40 10.60 -18.26 6.80
C SER A 40 10.52 -16.90 6.10
N PRO A 41 11.57 -16.49 5.36
CA PRO A 41 11.54 -15.32 4.49
C PRO A 41 10.39 -15.31 3.48
N LEU A 42 9.96 -16.50 3.04
CA LEU A 42 8.79 -16.64 2.16
C LEU A 42 7.50 -16.20 2.85
N GLY A 43 7.34 -16.56 4.13
CA GLY A 43 6.17 -16.18 4.93
C GLY A 43 6.08 -14.66 5.08
N GLU A 44 7.19 -14.01 5.44
CA GLU A 44 7.26 -12.55 5.57
C GLU A 44 6.94 -11.83 4.25
N LEU A 45 7.47 -12.33 3.12
CA LEU A 45 7.17 -11.75 1.80
C LEU A 45 5.69 -11.93 1.43
N PHE A 46 5.09 -13.08 1.77
CA PHE A 46 3.71 -13.38 1.45
C PHE A 46 2.74 -12.51 2.26
N ASP A 47 2.96 -12.43 3.57
CA ASP A 47 2.21 -11.64 4.55
C ASP A 47 2.12 -10.16 4.11
N HIS A 48 3.27 -9.49 4.05
CA HIS A 48 3.35 -8.09 3.62
C HIS A 48 2.94 -7.88 2.14
N GLY A 49 3.13 -8.89 1.28
CA GLY A 49 2.73 -8.84 -0.11
C GLY A 49 1.21 -8.85 -0.29
N CYS A 50 0.50 -9.61 0.55
CA CYS A 50 -0.95 -9.63 0.65
C CYS A 50 -1.48 -8.32 1.24
N ASP A 51 -0.86 -7.81 2.31
CA ASP A 51 -1.20 -6.51 2.90
C ASP A 51 -1.13 -5.35 1.89
N ALA A 52 -0.11 -5.35 1.03
CA ALA A 52 0.04 -4.32 0.02
C ALA A 52 -1.09 -4.33 -1.02
N ILE A 53 -1.61 -5.50 -1.39
CA ILE A 53 -2.80 -5.61 -2.25
C ILE A 53 -4.06 -5.23 -1.48
N ALA A 54 -4.16 -5.65 -0.21
CA ALA A 54 -5.29 -5.37 0.65
C ALA A 54 -5.52 -3.86 0.80
N CYS A 55 -4.45 -3.05 0.84
CA CYS A 55 -4.55 -1.58 0.81
C CYS A 55 -5.44 -1.05 -0.34
N ALA A 56 -5.34 -1.62 -1.54
CA ALA A 56 -6.14 -1.20 -2.69
C ALA A 56 -7.59 -1.71 -2.62
N LEU A 57 -7.78 -2.96 -2.17
CA LEU A 57 -9.10 -3.56 -2.02
C LEU A 57 -9.92 -2.88 -0.92
N GLU A 58 -9.30 -2.61 0.23
CA GLU A 58 -9.92 -1.92 1.35
C GLU A 58 -10.25 -0.46 1.00
N ALA A 59 -9.37 0.24 0.28
CA ALA A 59 -9.67 1.57 -0.22
C ALA A 59 -10.90 1.58 -1.15
N LEU A 60 -11.05 0.57 -2.01
CA LEU A 60 -12.23 0.43 -2.88
C LEU A 60 -13.50 0.09 -2.09
N ALA A 61 -13.41 -0.81 -1.11
CA ALA A 61 -14.53 -1.17 -0.24
C ALA A 61 -15.01 0.05 0.55
N PHE A 62 -14.08 0.78 1.18
CA PHE A 62 -14.38 2.00 1.91
C PHE A 62 -14.91 3.10 0.98
N GLY A 63 -14.27 3.31 -0.18
CA GLY A 63 -14.70 4.31 -1.17
C GLY A 63 -16.12 4.07 -1.68
N SER A 64 -16.53 2.80 -1.83
CA SER A 64 -17.91 2.42 -2.14
C SER A 64 -18.86 2.71 -0.98
N THR A 65 -18.44 2.41 0.24
CA THR A 65 -19.23 2.64 1.46
C THR A 65 -19.47 4.12 1.74
N ALA A 66 -18.44 4.95 1.56
CA ALA A 66 -18.48 6.38 1.82
C ALA A 66 -18.87 7.23 0.59
N MET A 67 -19.19 6.58 -0.55
CA MET A 67 -19.57 7.24 -1.81
C MET A 67 -18.55 8.30 -2.26
N CYS A 68 -17.26 8.00 -2.12
CA CYS A 68 -16.17 8.97 -2.38
C CYS A 68 -15.90 9.24 -3.87
N GLY A 69 -16.45 8.42 -4.77
CA GLY A 69 -16.23 8.53 -6.22
C GLY A 69 -14.73 8.57 -6.56
N LYS A 70 -14.28 9.61 -7.27
CA LYS A 70 -12.86 9.82 -7.63
C LYS A 70 -11.93 9.92 -6.42
N ASP A 71 -12.44 10.38 -5.27
CA ASP A 71 -11.60 10.59 -4.08
C ASP A 71 -11.26 9.27 -3.36
N THR A 72 -11.82 8.14 -3.81
CA THR A 72 -11.39 6.78 -3.43
C THR A 72 -9.91 6.57 -3.66
N PHE A 73 -9.35 7.15 -4.72
CA PHE A 73 -7.91 7.09 -4.99
C PHE A 73 -7.09 7.70 -3.85
N TRP A 74 -7.56 8.81 -3.25
CA TRP A 74 -6.86 9.45 -2.13
C TRP A 74 -6.91 8.62 -0.85
N PHE A 75 -7.98 7.87 -0.62
CA PHE A 75 -8.04 6.89 0.48
C PHE A 75 -7.00 5.78 0.32
N TRP A 76 -6.78 5.32 -0.92
CA TRP A 76 -5.68 4.41 -1.21
C TRP A 76 -4.30 5.07 -0.96
N VAL A 77 -4.11 6.33 -1.41
CA VAL A 77 -2.84 7.06 -1.22
C VAL A 77 -2.46 7.23 0.24
N ILE A 78 -3.43 7.58 1.12
CA ILE A 78 -3.14 7.74 2.56
C ILE A 78 -2.81 6.41 3.26
N SER A 79 -3.16 5.27 2.67
CA SER A 79 -2.73 3.95 3.13
C SER A 79 -1.36 3.57 2.55
N ALA A 80 -1.18 3.78 1.24
CA ALA A 80 0.02 3.38 0.51
C ALA A 80 1.28 4.15 0.94
N ILE A 81 1.18 5.46 1.23
CA ILE A 81 2.33 6.28 1.62
C ILE A 81 2.95 5.82 2.95
N PRO A 82 2.18 5.72 4.07
CA PRO A 82 2.71 5.18 5.33
C PRO A 82 3.22 3.76 5.18
N PHE A 83 2.50 2.90 4.45
CA PHE A 83 2.88 1.51 4.25
C PHE A 83 4.24 1.40 3.53
N TYR A 84 4.42 2.09 2.40
CA TYR A 84 5.71 2.11 1.71
C TYR A 84 6.83 2.68 2.58
N GLY A 85 6.52 3.73 3.35
CA GLY A 85 7.46 4.35 4.28
C GLY A 85 7.90 3.40 5.39
N ALA A 86 6.99 2.60 5.94
CA ALA A 86 7.28 1.60 6.96
C ALA A 86 8.11 0.44 6.39
N THR A 87 7.78 -0.04 5.19
CA THR A 87 8.58 -1.07 4.51
C THR A 87 9.98 -0.54 4.16
N TRP A 88 10.09 0.73 3.78
CA TRP A 88 11.37 1.40 3.55
C TRP A 88 12.18 1.54 4.85
N GLU A 89 11.54 1.95 5.94
CA GLU A 89 12.17 1.97 7.26
C GLU A 89 12.66 0.58 7.67
N HIS A 90 11.85 -0.46 7.45
CA HIS A 90 12.19 -1.84 7.75
C HIS A 90 13.48 -2.27 7.04
N PHE A 91 13.63 -1.92 5.75
CA PHE A 91 14.84 -2.20 4.97
C PHE A 91 16.12 -1.63 5.60
N PHE A 92 16.07 -0.45 6.24
CA PHE A 92 17.26 0.17 6.83
C PHE A 92 17.49 -0.22 8.28
N THR A 93 16.42 -0.33 9.06
CA THR A 93 16.47 -0.59 10.51
C THR A 93 16.59 -2.09 10.83
N ASN A 94 16.17 -2.97 9.91
CA ASN A 94 16.01 -4.42 10.11
C ASN A 94 14.98 -4.78 11.20
N THR A 95 14.11 -3.84 11.56
CA THR A 95 13.08 -4.03 12.57
C THR A 95 11.83 -3.28 12.15
N LEU A 96 10.70 -3.97 12.05
CA LEU A 96 9.44 -3.30 11.74
C LEU A 96 8.96 -2.59 13.01
N ILE A 97 9.06 -1.27 13.04
CA ILE A 97 8.68 -0.46 14.19
C ILE A 97 7.20 -0.11 14.05
N LEU A 98 6.35 -0.93 14.67
CA LEU A 98 4.91 -0.64 14.75
C LEU A 98 4.61 0.13 16.04
N PRO A 99 4.13 1.39 15.95
CA PRO A 99 3.62 2.10 17.10
C PRO A 99 2.37 1.40 17.66
N ALA A 100 2.04 1.71 18.92
CA ALA A 100 0.85 1.15 19.59
C ALA A 100 -0.46 1.44 18.85
N VAL A 101 -0.50 2.52 18.05
CA VAL A 101 -1.56 2.77 17.07
C VAL A 101 -0.94 2.70 15.69
N ASN A 102 -1.30 1.69 14.91
CA ASN A 102 -0.76 1.39 13.59
C ASN A 102 -1.88 1.15 12.56
N GLY A 103 -1.49 1.22 11.28
CA GLY A 103 -2.41 1.02 10.17
C GLY A 103 -3.02 -0.39 10.12
N PRO A 104 -2.22 -1.47 10.12
CA PRO A 104 -2.71 -2.84 9.97
C PRO A 104 -3.68 -3.29 11.06
N THR A 105 -3.54 -2.78 12.29
CA THR A 105 -4.41 -3.17 13.41
C THR A 105 -5.55 -2.16 13.59
N GLU A 106 -5.25 -0.95 14.05
CA GLU A 106 -6.26 0.05 14.41
C GLU A 106 -6.90 0.70 13.18
N GLY A 107 -6.14 0.88 12.09
CA GLY A 107 -6.65 1.42 10.84
C GLY A 107 -7.70 0.52 10.19
N LEU A 108 -7.43 -0.78 10.09
CA LEU A 108 -8.42 -1.75 9.57
C LEU A 108 -9.63 -1.87 10.50
N MET A 109 -9.42 -1.88 11.82
CA MET A 109 -10.53 -1.85 12.77
C MET A 109 -11.43 -0.62 12.56
N LEU A 110 -10.83 0.56 12.34
CA LEU A 110 -11.56 1.80 12.09
C LEU A 110 -12.39 1.71 10.79
N ILE A 111 -11.84 1.11 9.73
CA ILE A 111 -12.57 0.87 8.48
C ILE A 111 -13.79 -0.02 8.72
N TYR A 112 -13.66 -1.13 9.48
CA TYR A 112 -14.79 -1.99 9.79
C TYR A 112 -15.85 -1.32 10.65
N VAL A 113 -15.44 -0.56 11.66
CA VAL A 113 -16.37 0.26 12.46
C VAL A 113 -17.09 1.26 11.56
N ALA A 114 -16.39 1.87 10.60
CA ALA A 114 -17.01 2.77 9.64
C ALA A 114 -18.03 2.06 8.73
N HIS A 115 -17.76 0.84 8.27
CA HIS A 115 -18.74 0.03 7.53
C HIS A 115 -20.00 -0.25 8.34
N PHE A 116 -19.86 -0.70 9.59
CA PHE A 116 -21.00 -0.96 10.48
C PHE A 116 -21.79 0.31 10.79
N PHE A 117 -21.09 1.40 11.08
CA PHE A 117 -21.71 2.70 11.29
C PHE A 117 -22.51 3.13 10.05
N THR A 118 -21.93 2.99 8.86
CA THR A 118 -22.59 3.33 7.59
C THR A 118 -23.83 2.47 7.34
N ALA A 119 -23.82 1.20 7.74
CA ALA A 119 -24.99 0.33 7.64
C ALA A 119 -26.18 0.84 8.49
N ILE A 120 -25.91 1.60 9.56
CA ILE A 120 -26.93 2.18 10.44
C ILE A 120 -27.38 3.56 9.94
N VAL A 121 -26.44 4.44 9.58
CA VAL A 121 -26.74 5.85 9.26
C VAL A 121 -26.98 6.12 7.77
N GLY A 122 -26.63 5.17 6.90
CA GLY A 122 -26.67 5.30 5.45
C GLY A 122 -25.39 5.90 4.86
N ALA A 123 -25.09 5.53 3.60
CA ALA A 123 -23.90 5.98 2.88
C ALA A 123 -23.90 7.49 2.58
N GLU A 124 -25.08 8.10 2.44
CA GLU A 124 -25.27 9.53 2.20
C GLU A 124 -24.67 10.41 3.32
N TRP A 125 -24.55 9.86 4.54
CA TRP A 125 -23.92 10.56 5.67
C TRP A 125 -22.47 10.98 5.37
N TRP A 126 -21.77 10.23 4.51
CA TRP A 126 -20.39 10.54 4.13
C TRP A 126 -20.30 11.60 3.04
N SER A 127 -21.23 11.60 2.09
CA SER A 127 -21.22 12.48 0.92
C SER A 127 -21.80 13.85 1.20
N GLN A 128 -22.72 13.97 2.16
CA GLN A 128 -23.28 15.24 2.61
C GLN A 128 -22.24 16.12 3.32
N ASN A 129 -22.59 17.39 3.50
CA ASN A 129 -21.73 18.38 4.12
C ASN A 129 -21.50 18.07 5.61
N PHE A 130 -20.29 18.33 6.11
CA PHE A 130 -19.90 18.07 7.50
C PHE A 130 -20.87 18.70 8.51
N GLY A 131 -21.34 19.92 8.24
CA GLY A 131 -22.29 20.63 9.11
C GLY A 131 -23.67 19.96 9.18
N GLU A 132 -24.00 19.08 8.22
CA GLU A 132 -25.23 18.28 8.20
C GLU A 132 -24.99 16.92 8.88
N SER A 133 -23.86 16.26 8.60
CA SER A 133 -23.46 15.01 9.26
C SER A 133 -23.25 15.17 10.76
N MET A 134 -22.66 16.29 11.18
CA MET A 134 -22.31 16.63 12.55
C MET A 134 -22.98 17.95 12.94
N ALA A 135 -24.31 17.95 13.00
CA ALA A 135 -25.13 19.14 13.25
C ALA A 135 -24.70 19.95 14.49
N PHE A 136 -24.18 19.29 15.53
CA PHE A 136 -23.69 19.96 16.74
C PHE A 136 -22.36 20.71 16.54
N LEU A 137 -21.61 20.43 15.48
CA LEU A 137 -20.36 21.10 15.09
C LEU A 137 -20.53 22.08 13.93
N ARG A 138 -21.78 22.36 13.52
CA ARG A 138 -22.09 23.27 12.41
C ARG A 138 -21.55 24.69 12.58
N TRP A 139 -21.25 25.09 13.82
CA TRP A 139 -20.68 26.39 14.14
C TRP A 139 -19.24 26.59 13.63
N LEU A 140 -18.56 25.55 13.14
CA LEU A 140 -17.22 25.63 12.57
C LEU A 140 -17.27 26.04 11.07
N PRO A 141 -16.99 27.31 10.72
CA PRO A 141 -17.32 27.86 9.40
C PRO A 141 -16.40 27.38 8.27
N PHE A 142 -15.25 26.80 8.60
CA PHE A 142 -14.25 26.38 7.59
C PHE A 142 -14.40 24.93 7.14
N ILE A 143 -15.13 24.11 7.89
CA ILE A 143 -15.31 22.68 7.59
C ILE A 143 -16.76 22.33 7.29
N SER A 144 -17.72 23.18 7.66
CA SER A 144 -19.16 22.90 7.53
C SER A 144 -19.60 22.54 6.13
N ASP A 145 -18.99 23.15 5.11
CA ASP A 145 -19.39 23.05 3.70
C ASP A 145 -18.57 22.00 2.93
N ILE A 146 -17.70 21.26 3.62
CA ILE A 146 -16.88 20.21 3.04
C ILE A 146 -17.59 18.87 3.26
N SER A 147 -17.61 17.99 2.25
CA SER A 147 -18.15 16.63 2.39
C SER A 147 -17.48 15.88 3.53
N MET A 148 -18.25 15.11 4.31
CA MET A 148 -17.76 14.44 5.51
C MET A 148 -16.56 13.51 5.22
N TYR A 149 -16.57 12.76 4.11
CA TYR A 149 -15.43 11.91 3.74
C TYR A 149 -14.13 12.71 3.51
N LYS A 150 -14.19 13.94 2.98
CA LYS A 150 -13.01 14.80 2.78
C LYS A 150 -12.47 15.32 4.10
N VAL A 151 -13.36 15.63 5.05
CA VAL A 151 -12.94 16.00 6.41
C VAL A 151 -12.21 14.83 7.06
N VAL A 152 -12.75 13.60 6.96
CA VAL A 152 -12.08 12.41 7.48
C VAL A 152 -10.74 12.18 6.80
N LEU A 153 -10.66 12.31 5.47
CA LEU A 153 -9.42 12.24 4.73
C LEU A 153 -8.38 13.25 5.24
N LEU A 154 -8.76 14.51 5.45
CA LEU A 154 -7.89 15.55 5.98
C LEU A 154 -7.40 15.23 7.40
N VAL A 155 -8.29 14.78 8.28
CA VAL A 155 -7.96 14.37 9.64
C VAL A 155 -6.96 13.21 9.63
N MET A 156 -7.17 12.20 8.77
CA MET A 156 -6.22 11.09 8.62
C MET A 156 -4.86 11.56 8.12
N ILE A 157 -4.82 12.51 7.18
CA ILE A 157 -3.54 13.07 6.70
C ILE A 157 -2.80 13.77 7.84
N VAL A 158 -3.48 14.65 8.58
CA VAL A 158 -2.85 15.49 9.62
C VAL A 158 -2.41 14.66 10.82
N PHE A 159 -3.24 13.73 11.28
CA PHE A 159 -3.02 13.02 12.55
C PHE A 159 -2.44 11.62 12.40
N ALA A 160 -2.52 10.99 11.23
CA ALA A 160 -1.97 9.65 10.99
C ALA A 160 -0.80 9.67 9.99
N VAL A 161 -1.02 10.17 8.78
CA VAL A 161 -0.02 10.08 7.69
C VAL A 161 1.22 10.92 7.98
N ILE A 162 1.05 12.22 8.27
CA ILE A 162 2.19 13.14 8.50
C ILE A 162 3.07 12.69 9.66
N PRO A 163 2.53 12.33 10.85
CA PRO A 163 3.34 11.82 11.95
C PRO A 163 4.08 10.53 11.57
N THR A 164 3.40 9.57 10.95
CA THR A 164 4.00 8.28 10.57
C THR A 164 5.17 8.46 9.61
N VAL A 165 4.97 9.22 8.52
CA VAL A 165 6.04 9.50 7.55
C VAL A 165 7.22 10.24 8.21
N THR A 166 6.92 11.17 9.12
CA THR A 166 7.96 11.92 9.84
C THR A 166 8.80 11.01 10.72
N PHE A 167 8.16 10.08 11.46
CA PHE A 167 8.87 9.08 12.26
C PHE A 167 9.71 8.12 11.40
N ASN A 168 9.16 7.62 10.29
CA ASN A 168 9.87 6.74 9.37
C ASN A 168 11.15 7.42 8.83
N VAL A 169 11.05 8.68 8.39
CA VAL A 169 12.20 9.46 7.91
C VAL A 169 13.21 9.72 9.02
N TYR A 170 12.75 10.08 10.21
CA TYR A 170 13.62 10.33 11.36
C TYR A 170 14.42 9.09 11.76
N ASN A 171 13.76 7.93 11.82
CA ASN A 171 14.40 6.66 12.20
C ASN A 171 15.41 6.20 11.15
N VAL A 172 15.06 6.28 9.85
CA VAL A 172 16.01 5.97 8.77
C VAL A 172 17.19 6.94 8.79
N TYR A 173 16.95 8.24 8.98
CA TYR A 173 18.02 9.23 9.10
C TYR A 173 19.01 8.86 10.21
N ASN A 174 18.52 8.56 11.41
CA ASN A 174 19.37 8.17 12.54
C ASN A 174 20.22 6.94 12.23
N VAL A 175 19.63 5.90 11.62
CA VAL A 175 20.36 4.67 11.28
C VAL A 175 21.38 4.90 10.16
N VAL A 176 21.01 5.69 9.14
CA VAL A 176 21.93 6.03 8.04
C VAL A 176 23.11 6.84 8.56
N GLN A 177 22.88 7.84 9.41
CA GLN A 177 23.94 8.64 10.01
C GLN A 177 24.84 7.81 10.94
N ALA A 178 24.26 6.96 11.79
CA ALA A 178 25.02 6.08 12.68
C ALA A 178 25.91 5.10 11.90
N ARG A 179 25.45 4.61 10.74
CA ARG A 179 26.20 3.71 9.85
C ARG A 179 27.09 4.46 8.84
N LYS A 180 27.22 5.79 8.93
CA LYS A 180 27.95 6.65 7.97
C LYS A 180 27.55 6.40 6.50
N GLY A 181 26.27 6.08 6.27
CA GLY A 181 25.70 5.84 4.95
C GLY A 181 25.28 7.12 4.25
N SER A 182 24.89 6.99 2.98
CA SER A 182 24.33 8.12 2.20
C SER A 182 22.81 8.16 2.29
N MET A 183 22.27 9.27 2.79
CA MET A 183 20.82 9.51 2.81
C MET A 183 20.24 9.62 1.39
N LEU A 184 21.03 10.11 0.43
CA LEU A 184 20.61 10.17 -0.97
C LEU A 184 20.30 8.78 -1.54
N MET A 185 21.14 7.79 -1.22
CA MET A 185 20.90 6.41 -1.64
C MET A 185 19.70 5.78 -0.96
N ALA A 186 19.40 6.20 0.28
CA ALA A 186 18.20 5.78 0.99
C ALA A 186 16.93 6.36 0.34
N LEU A 187 16.92 7.67 0.06
CA LEU A 187 15.82 8.35 -0.60
C LEU A 187 15.63 7.89 -2.05
N ALA A 188 16.69 7.47 -2.74
CA ALA A 188 16.60 6.93 -4.09
C ALA A 188 15.71 5.68 -4.18
N MET A 189 15.52 4.93 -3.09
CA MET A 189 14.60 3.78 -3.05
C MET A 189 13.11 4.19 -3.00
N LEU A 190 12.82 5.44 -2.65
CA LEU A 190 11.46 6.01 -2.70
C LEU A 190 11.08 6.49 -4.10
N TYR A 191 12.07 6.70 -4.97
CA TYR A 191 11.87 7.24 -6.32
C TYR A 191 10.84 6.45 -7.15
N PRO A 192 10.88 5.11 -7.24
CA PRO A 192 9.91 4.37 -8.05
C PRO A 192 8.47 4.59 -7.60
N PHE A 193 8.22 4.65 -6.30
CA PHE A 193 6.88 4.89 -5.75
C PHE A 193 6.40 6.31 -6.02
N VAL A 194 7.27 7.32 -5.86
CA VAL A 194 6.95 8.71 -6.18
C VAL A 194 6.63 8.89 -7.66
N VAL A 195 7.40 8.25 -8.55
CA VAL A 195 7.15 8.30 -10.00
C VAL A 195 5.89 7.54 -10.39
N LEU A 196 5.58 6.42 -9.75
CA LEU A 196 4.33 5.70 -9.95
C LEU A 196 3.14 6.61 -9.62
N LEU A 197 3.12 7.20 -8.42
CA LEU A 197 2.04 8.06 -7.96
C LEU A 197 1.92 9.33 -8.83
N GLY A 198 3.04 10.02 -9.04
CA GLY A 198 3.07 11.23 -9.88
C GLY A 198 2.69 10.94 -11.32
N GLY A 199 3.14 9.82 -11.89
CA GLY A 199 2.81 9.42 -13.26
C GLY A 199 1.33 9.11 -13.46
N VAL A 200 0.69 8.42 -12.51
CA VAL A 200 -0.77 8.16 -12.54
C VAL A 200 -1.56 9.46 -12.39
N LEU A 201 -1.14 10.37 -11.51
CA LEU A 201 -1.79 11.69 -11.35
C LEU A 201 -1.63 12.57 -12.59
N VAL A 202 -0.45 12.57 -13.21
CA VAL A 202 -0.21 13.28 -14.48
C VAL A 202 -1.06 12.69 -15.59
N TRP A 203 -1.18 11.36 -15.65
CA TRP A 203 -2.02 10.70 -16.64
C TRP A 203 -3.50 11.07 -16.46
N ASP A 204 -4.03 11.01 -15.25
CA ASP A 204 -5.41 11.42 -14.96
C ASP A 204 -5.66 12.90 -15.28
N TYR A 205 -4.73 13.80 -14.92
CA TYR A 205 -4.83 15.23 -15.24
C TYR A 205 -4.83 15.53 -16.76
N LEU A 206 -4.11 14.73 -17.54
CA LEU A 206 -4.05 14.87 -18.99
C LEU A 206 -5.22 14.20 -19.69
N SER A 207 -5.84 13.18 -19.08
CA SER A 207 -6.89 12.39 -19.69
C SER A 207 -8.12 13.24 -20.06
N PRO A 208 -8.60 13.18 -21.32
CA PRO A 208 -9.91 13.73 -21.69
C PRO A 208 -11.09 12.95 -21.11
N SER A 209 -10.90 11.71 -20.66
CA SER A 209 -11.96 10.81 -20.19
C SER A 209 -12.10 10.77 -18.67
N ASP A 210 -11.42 11.63 -17.90
CA ASP A 210 -11.46 11.68 -16.43
C ASP A 210 -11.40 10.28 -15.78
N LEU A 211 -10.25 9.61 -15.90
CA LEU A 211 -10.10 8.18 -15.55
C LEU A 211 -10.53 7.86 -14.13
N MET A 212 -10.17 8.68 -13.14
CA MET A 212 -10.54 8.44 -11.75
C MET A 212 -12.05 8.62 -11.49
N VAL A 213 -12.77 9.34 -12.34
CA VAL A 213 -14.22 9.50 -12.23
C VAL A 213 -14.93 8.32 -12.88
N ASN A 214 -14.53 7.97 -14.10
CA ASN A 214 -15.25 6.97 -14.91
C ASN A 214 -14.79 5.53 -14.66
N TYR A 215 -13.53 5.33 -14.27
CA TYR A 215 -12.93 4.01 -14.07
C TYR A 215 -12.12 3.89 -12.76
N PRO A 216 -12.63 4.34 -11.59
CA PRO A 216 -11.89 4.34 -10.33
C PRO A 216 -11.37 2.95 -9.92
N HIS A 217 -12.15 1.90 -10.19
CA HIS A 217 -11.79 0.52 -9.84
C HIS A 217 -10.51 0.05 -10.57
N LEU A 218 -10.42 0.29 -11.88
CA LEU A 218 -9.27 -0.12 -12.68
C LEU A 218 -8.02 0.70 -12.33
N VAL A 219 -8.19 2.01 -12.08
CA VAL A 219 -7.08 2.87 -11.66
C VAL A 219 -6.52 2.40 -10.32
N VAL A 220 -7.38 2.27 -9.29
CA VAL A 220 -6.92 1.88 -7.94
C VAL A 220 -6.36 0.45 -7.93
N LEU A 221 -6.98 -0.52 -8.59
CA LEU A 221 -6.45 -1.88 -8.64
C LEU A 221 -5.16 -1.98 -9.45
N GLY A 222 -5.08 -1.34 -10.62
CA GLY A 222 -3.87 -1.36 -11.45
C GLY A 222 -2.70 -0.72 -10.72
N THR A 223 -2.90 0.47 -10.13
CA THR A 223 -1.87 1.13 -9.34
C THR A 223 -1.56 0.38 -8.05
N GLY A 224 -2.57 -0.23 -7.41
CA GLY A 224 -2.41 -1.09 -6.24
C GLY A 224 -1.54 -2.32 -6.50
N LEU A 225 -1.69 -2.97 -7.65
CA LEU A 225 -0.84 -4.10 -8.06
C LEU A 225 0.59 -3.67 -8.38
N ALA A 226 0.76 -2.53 -9.07
CA ALA A 226 2.08 -1.94 -9.29
C ALA A 226 2.78 -1.59 -7.96
N PHE A 227 2.01 -1.07 -7.00
CA PHE A 227 2.47 -0.80 -5.64
C PHE A 227 2.85 -2.08 -4.89
N GLY A 228 2.02 -3.13 -4.94
CA GLY A 228 2.33 -4.43 -4.35
C GLY A 228 3.62 -5.04 -4.92
N PHE A 229 3.87 -4.88 -6.22
CA PHE A 229 5.15 -5.26 -6.82
C PHE A 229 6.33 -4.46 -6.25
N LEU A 230 6.19 -3.13 -6.10
CA LEU A 230 7.24 -2.29 -5.52
C LEU A 230 7.57 -2.68 -4.07
N VAL A 231 6.53 -2.88 -3.24
CA VAL A 231 6.67 -3.37 -1.86
C VAL A 231 7.38 -4.71 -1.85
N GLY A 232 6.90 -5.69 -2.62
CA GLY A 232 7.48 -7.03 -2.65
C GLY A 232 8.95 -7.03 -3.08
N ARG A 233 9.32 -6.19 -4.05
CA ARG A 233 10.72 -6.01 -4.45
C ARG A 233 11.59 -5.40 -3.34
N MET A 234 11.04 -4.49 -2.52
CA MET A 234 11.77 -3.88 -1.42
C MET A 234 11.98 -4.88 -0.27
N ILE A 235 10.97 -5.69 0.03
CA ILE A 235 11.08 -6.77 1.03
C ILE A 235 12.06 -7.83 0.55
N LEU A 236 11.99 -8.26 -0.71
CA LEU A 236 12.95 -9.20 -1.26
C LEU A 236 14.39 -8.65 -1.18
N ALA A 237 14.59 -7.38 -1.52
CA ALA A 237 15.89 -6.74 -1.40
C ALA A 237 16.40 -6.72 0.06
N HIS A 238 15.50 -6.55 1.03
CA HIS A 238 15.83 -6.67 2.46
C HIS A 238 16.24 -8.11 2.82
N LEU A 239 15.41 -9.10 2.47
CA LEU A 239 15.63 -10.51 2.77
C LEU A 239 16.92 -11.07 2.15
N CYS A 240 17.32 -10.53 1.00
CA CYS A 240 18.54 -10.90 0.30
C CYS A 240 19.77 -10.05 0.69
N ASP A 241 19.65 -9.17 1.68
CA ASP A 241 20.70 -8.23 2.09
C ASP A 241 21.30 -7.44 0.91
N GLU A 242 20.46 -7.04 -0.05
CA GLU A 242 20.92 -6.36 -1.24
C GLU A 242 21.53 -4.97 -0.92
N PRO A 243 22.50 -4.48 -1.72
CA PRO A 243 23.13 -3.19 -1.48
C PRO A 243 22.13 -2.02 -1.55
N LYS A 244 22.35 -1.00 -0.73
CA LYS A 244 21.49 0.21 -0.68
C LYS A 244 21.55 0.97 -2.01
N GLY A 245 20.40 1.47 -2.47
CA GLY A 245 20.28 2.30 -3.67
C GLY A 245 19.14 1.89 -4.58
N LEU A 246 18.89 2.69 -5.62
CA LEU A 246 17.81 2.46 -6.58
C LEU A 246 17.98 1.10 -7.28
N LYS A 247 16.93 0.30 -7.24
CA LYS A 247 16.88 -1.01 -7.89
C LYS A 247 16.20 -0.85 -9.24
N THR A 248 16.94 -1.06 -10.33
CA THR A 248 16.41 -1.01 -11.69
C THR A 248 15.19 -1.93 -11.88
N GLY A 249 15.18 -3.08 -11.20
CA GLY A 249 14.04 -4.00 -11.20
C GLY A 249 12.74 -3.41 -10.60
N MET A 250 12.82 -2.44 -9.68
CA MET A 250 11.63 -1.74 -9.17
C MET A 250 10.97 -0.86 -10.24
N CYS A 251 11.78 -0.27 -11.13
CA CYS A 251 11.30 0.59 -12.20
C CYS A 251 10.49 -0.16 -13.28
N MET A 252 10.47 -1.50 -13.27
CA MET A 252 9.65 -2.30 -14.19
C MET A 252 8.16 -1.96 -14.09
N SER A 253 7.67 -1.63 -12.89
CA SER A 253 6.29 -1.18 -12.66
C SER A 253 5.93 0.12 -13.40
N LEU A 254 6.93 0.92 -13.77
CA LEU A 254 6.76 2.23 -14.39
C LEU A 254 6.73 2.17 -15.92
N LEU A 255 7.10 1.04 -16.53
CA LEU A 255 7.32 0.94 -17.98
C LEU A 255 6.10 1.29 -18.83
N TYR A 256 4.89 1.05 -18.30
CA TYR A 256 3.65 1.34 -19.02
C TYR A 256 3.27 2.84 -18.98
N LEU A 257 3.69 3.57 -17.94
CA LEU A 257 3.25 4.96 -17.72
C LEU A 257 3.68 5.93 -18.83
N PRO A 258 4.91 5.88 -19.39
CA PRO A 258 5.29 6.76 -20.50
C PRO A 258 4.37 6.63 -21.72
N PHE A 259 3.95 5.41 -22.06
CA PHE A 259 3.01 5.18 -23.16
C PHE A 259 1.63 5.78 -22.84
N ALA A 260 1.13 5.54 -21.62
CA ALA A 260 -0.16 6.04 -21.18
C ALA A 260 -0.23 7.59 -21.16
N ILE A 261 0.80 8.22 -20.60
CA ILE A 261 0.96 9.67 -20.55
C ILE A 261 1.12 10.26 -21.95
N ALA A 262 1.90 9.62 -22.83
CA ALA A 262 2.06 10.07 -24.22
C ALA A 262 0.72 10.02 -24.97
N ASN A 263 -0.07 8.95 -24.81
CA ASN A 263 -1.40 8.84 -25.43
C ASN A 263 -2.34 9.96 -24.95
N ALA A 264 -2.40 10.21 -23.64
CA ALA A 264 -3.22 11.28 -23.08
C ALA A 264 -2.74 12.68 -23.53
N LEU A 265 -1.42 12.88 -23.62
CA LEU A 265 -0.84 14.13 -24.12
C LEU A 265 -1.19 14.36 -25.60
N THR A 266 -1.11 13.33 -26.45
CA THR A 266 -1.53 13.46 -27.85
C THR A 266 -3.00 13.80 -27.96
N ALA A 267 -3.87 13.20 -27.12
CA ALA A 267 -5.27 13.56 -27.08
C ALA A 267 -5.47 15.06 -26.79
N ARG A 268 -4.72 15.60 -25.83
CA ARG A 268 -4.79 17.03 -25.47
C ARG A 268 -4.29 17.96 -26.56
N LEU A 269 -3.33 17.53 -27.37
CA LEU A 269 -2.81 18.30 -28.50
C LEU A 269 -3.67 18.18 -29.76
N ASN A 270 -4.49 17.13 -29.87
CA ASN A 270 -5.30 16.81 -31.05
C ASN A 270 -6.82 16.93 -30.75
N ASP A 271 -7.25 18.08 -30.24
CA ASP A 271 -8.65 18.41 -29.96
C ASP A 271 -9.43 17.36 -29.13
N ARG A 272 -8.75 16.75 -28.14
CA ARG A 272 -9.27 15.69 -27.25
C ARG A 272 -9.55 14.34 -27.94
N ILE A 273 -9.02 14.11 -29.14
CA ILE A 273 -9.11 12.83 -29.83
C ILE A 273 -7.86 12.01 -29.53
N PRO A 274 -7.94 10.96 -28.68
CA PRO A 274 -6.78 10.13 -28.35
C PRO A 274 -6.38 9.24 -29.53
N LEU A 275 -5.10 8.87 -29.61
CA LEU A 275 -4.60 7.93 -30.62
C LEU A 275 -5.14 6.52 -30.41
N VAL A 276 -5.22 6.11 -29.14
CA VAL A 276 -5.83 4.87 -28.68
C VAL A 276 -6.86 5.22 -27.63
N ASP A 277 -8.03 4.58 -27.68
CA ASP A 277 -9.08 4.73 -26.68
C ASP A 277 -8.50 4.56 -25.26
N GLU A 278 -8.71 5.57 -24.41
CA GLU A 278 -8.14 5.61 -23.07
C GLU A 278 -8.64 4.45 -22.19
N SER A 279 -9.85 3.96 -22.42
CA SER A 279 -10.38 2.80 -21.71
C SER A 279 -9.56 1.53 -22.01
N LEU A 280 -9.11 1.36 -23.26
CA LEU A 280 -8.23 0.26 -23.66
C LEU A 280 -6.80 0.44 -23.13
N VAL A 281 -6.30 1.68 -23.07
CA VAL A 281 -4.99 1.97 -22.45
C VAL A 281 -5.04 1.67 -20.94
N LEU A 282 -6.12 2.03 -20.26
CA LEU A 282 -6.31 1.70 -18.84
C LEU A 282 -6.45 0.19 -18.61
N LEU A 283 -7.22 -0.51 -19.45
CA LEU A 283 -7.31 -1.96 -19.39
C LEU A 283 -5.94 -2.61 -19.64
N GLY A 284 -5.18 -2.11 -20.61
CA GLY A 284 -3.82 -2.55 -20.90
C GLY A 284 -2.88 -2.34 -19.72
N TYR A 285 -2.97 -1.20 -19.03
CA TYR A 285 -2.24 -0.93 -17.79
C TYR A 285 -2.60 -1.93 -16.69
N PHE A 286 -3.89 -2.20 -16.50
CA PHE A 286 -4.35 -3.18 -15.52
C PHE A 286 -3.84 -4.60 -15.84
N VAL A 287 -3.96 -5.05 -17.09
CA VAL A 287 -3.45 -6.36 -17.51
C VAL A 287 -1.93 -6.46 -17.36
N PHE A 288 -1.21 -5.39 -17.69
CA PHE A 288 0.24 -5.29 -17.50
C PHE A 288 0.62 -5.44 -16.02
N THR A 289 -0.04 -4.73 -15.12
CA THR A 289 0.27 -4.76 -13.68
C THR A 289 -0.10 -6.10 -13.03
N VAL A 290 -1.21 -6.73 -13.45
CA VAL A 290 -1.54 -8.11 -13.08
C VAL A 290 -0.45 -9.08 -13.52
N GLY A 291 -0.06 -9.03 -14.80
CA GLY A 291 0.99 -9.90 -15.35
C GLY A 291 2.33 -9.72 -14.64
N LEU A 292 2.71 -8.47 -14.37
CA LEU A 292 3.93 -8.13 -13.64
C LEU A 292 3.92 -8.69 -12.21
N TYR A 293 2.82 -8.51 -11.48
CA TYR A 293 2.70 -9.00 -10.10
C TYR A 293 2.71 -10.53 -10.05
N LEU A 294 1.93 -11.20 -10.91
CA LEU A 294 1.87 -12.67 -10.95
C LEU A 294 3.21 -13.28 -11.35
N GLN A 295 3.89 -12.71 -12.35
CA GLN A 295 5.23 -13.14 -12.73
C GLN A 295 6.21 -12.99 -11.56
N PHE A 296 6.18 -11.85 -10.86
CA PHE A 296 7.02 -11.62 -9.69
C PHE A 296 6.74 -12.62 -8.57
N ALA A 297 5.48 -12.77 -8.17
CA ALA A 297 5.07 -13.67 -7.10
C ALA A 297 5.48 -15.12 -7.41
N THR A 298 5.18 -15.62 -8.62
CA THR A 298 5.52 -16.99 -9.02
C THR A 298 7.03 -17.22 -9.09
N SER A 299 7.80 -16.29 -9.66
CA SER A 299 9.26 -16.39 -9.70
C SER A 299 9.87 -16.43 -8.29
N VAL A 300 9.48 -15.51 -7.41
CA VAL A 300 10.08 -15.42 -6.07
C VAL A 300 9.66 -16.61 -5.20
N ILE A 301 8.40 -17.05 -5.29
CA ILE A 301 7.97 -18.27 -4.60
C ILE A 301 8.82 -19.45 -5.06
N HIS A 302 9.04 -19.62 -6.37
CA HIS A 302 9.83 -20.73 -6.90
C HIS A 302 11.32 -20.63 -6.49
N GLU A 303 11.91 -19.44 -6.52
CA GLU A 303 13.31 -19.23 -6.14
C GLU A 303 13.53 -19.50 -4.64
N ILE A 304 12.68 -18.97 -3.77
CA ILE A 304 12.80 -19.16 -2.33
C ILE A 304 12.51 -20.60 -1.93
N THR A 305 11.45 -21.22 -2.48
CA THR A 305 11.13 -22.62 -2.18
C THR A 305 12.25 -23.56 -2.62
N SER A 306 12.84 -23.32 -3.80
CA SER A 306 14.01 -24.05 -4.30
C SER A 306 15.25 -23.86 -3.42
N ALA A 307 15.55 -22.61 -3.04
CA ALA A 307 16.73 -22.28 -2.22
C ALA A 307 16.64 -22.83 -0.79
N LEU A 308 15.44 -22.80 -0.18
CA LEU A 308 15.23 -23.26 1.20
C LEU A 308 14.82 -24.73 1.29
N GLY A 309 14.48 -25.38 0.17
CA GLY A 309 13.97 -26.75 0.14
C GLY A 309 12.62 -26.91 0.84
N ILE A 310 11.78 -25.88 0.80
CA ILE A 310 10.45 -25.86 1.45
C ILE A 310 9.34 -25.85 0.41
N TYR A 311 8.14 -26.28 0.80
CA TYR A 311 6.94 -26.18 -0.03
C TYR A 311 6.12 -24.97 0.38
N CYS A 312 5.63 -24.19 -0.59
CA CYS A 312 4.90 -22.93 -0.33
C CYS A 312 3.67 -23.11 0.58
N PHE A 313 2.88 -24.18 0.39
CA PHE A 313 1.63 -24.41 1.13
C PHE A 313 1.64 -25.69 1.97
N ARG A 314 2.83 -26.19 2.33
CA ARG A 314 2.95 -27.43 3.12
C ARG A 314 4.06 -27.31 4.16
N ILE A 315 3.67 -27.45 5.43
CA ILE A 315 4.63 -27.54 6.54
C ILE A 315 5.21 -28.96 6.53
N THR A 316 6.50 -29.07 6.22
CA THR A 316 7.25 -30.31 6.40
C THR A 316 7.55 -30.49 7.88
N ARG A 317 7.11 -31.59 8.49
CA ARG A 317 7.49 -31.93 9.88
C ARG A 317 9.00 -32.15 9.89
N LYS A 318 9.73 -31.43 10.75
CA LYS A 318 11.11 -31.82 11.09
C LYS A 318 11.03 -33.16 11.81
N GLU A 319 11.71 -34.18 11.29
CA GLU A 319 11.91 -35.43 12.04
C GLU A 319 12.67 -35.09 13.33
N ALA A 320 12.19 -35.64 14.44
CA ALA A 320 12.68 -35.37 15.80
C ALA A 320 14.03 -36.02 16.06
#